data_AF-A0A973FRH5-F1
#
_entry.id   AF-A0A973FRH5-F1
#
_cell.length_a   1.000
_cell.length_b   1.000
_cell.length_c   1.000
_cell.angle_alpha   90.00
_cell.angle_beta   90.00
_cell.angle_gamma   90.00
#
_symmetry.space_group_name_H-M   'P 1'
#
loop_
_entity.id
_entity.type
_entity.pdbx_description
1 polymer ?
#
loop_
_entity_poly.entity_id
_entity_poly.type
_entity_poly.pdbx_seq_one_letter_code
_entity_poly.pdbx_strand_id
1 'polypeptide(L)'
;MIRPLLRHLHALILLSLLALLSACGGAPAAQPSAAPLSETPTVAAETTVPTAAAPATDAQPLKVVATYSILADFIQNVAGDKVALTTLVGPGGDAHT
;
A
#
# COMPACT_ATOMS: atom_id res chain seq x y z
N MET A 1 -2.25 33.76 -30.29
CA MET A 1 -1.85 32.37 -30.65
C MET A 1 -1.54 31.46 -29.44
N ILE A 2 -1.59 31.96 -28.19
CA ILE A 2 -1.24 31.20 -26.96
C ILE A 2 -2.41 30.37 -26.38
N ARG A 3 -3.66 30.83 -26.56
CA ARG A 3 -4.88 30.14 -26.10
C ARG A 3 -5.10 28.72 -26.66
N PRO A 4 -4.85 28.42 -27.95
CA PRO A 4 -5.00 27.05 -28.45
C PRO A 4 -3.93 26.12 -27.86
N LEU A 5 -2.70 26.61 -27.67
CA LEU A 5 -1.61 25.82 -27.07
C LEU A 5 -1.91 25.46 -25.61
N LEU A 6 -2.47 26.41 -24.85
CA LEU A 6 -2.90 26.17 -23.48
C LEU A 6 -4.04 25.15 -23.40
N ARG A 7 -4.98 25.17 -24.36
CA ARG A 7 -6.09 24.19 -24.42
C ARG A 7 -5.59 22.78 -24.77
N HIS A 8 -4.60 22.65 -25.64
CA HIS A 8 -3.97 21.37 -25.95
C HIS A 8 -3.18 20.84 -24.76
N LEU A 9 -2.45 21.70 -24.04
CA LEU A 9 -1.73 21.32 -22.83
C LEU A 9 -2.68 20.78 -21.75
N HIS A 10 -3.80 21.46 -21.49
CA HIS A 10 -4.80 20.97 -20.54
C HIS A 10 -5.46 19.67 -21.00
N ALA A 11 -5.76 19.52 -22.30
CA ALA A 11 -6.32 18.29 -22.84
C ALA A 11 -5.35 17.10 -22.69
N LEU A 12 -4.05 17.32 -22.90
CA LEU A 12 -3.01 16.30 -22.71
C LEU A 12 -2.87 15.90 -21.23
N ILE A 13 -2.87 16.88 -20.32
CA ILE A 13 -2.82 16.64 -18.88
C ILE A 13 -4.05 15.82 -18.43
N LEU A 14 -5.25 16.21 -18.84
CA LEU A 14 -6.49 15.48 -18.48
C LEU A 14 -6.50 14.05 -19.05
N LEU A 15 -6.04 13.86 -20.28
CA LEU A 15 -5.96 12.53 -20.90
C LEU A 15 -4.98 11.62 -20.16
N SER A 16 -3.81 12.15 -19.75
CA SER A 16 -2.86 11.40 -18.94
C SER A 16 -3.44 11.01 -17.57
N LEU A 17 -4.11 11.95 -16.88
CA LEU A 17 -4.70 11.69 -15.57
C LEU A 17 -5.77 10.60 -15.64
N LEU A 18 -6.62 10.63 -16.67
CA LEU A 18 -7.68 9.64 -16.86
C LEU A 18 -7.10 8.24 -17.16
N ALA A 19 -6.02 8.18 -17.95
CA ALA A 19 -5.31 6.92 -18.21
C ALA A 19 -4.67 6.34 -16.93
N LEU A 20 -4.06 7.18 -16.09
CA LEU A 20 -3.50 6.75 -14.81
C LEU A 20 -4.58 6.25 -13.85
N LEU A 21 -5.75 6.90 -13.80
CA LEU A 21 -6.83 6.50 -12.88
C LEU A 21 -7.45 5.15 -13.26
N SER A 22 -7.40 4.78 -14.55
CA SER A 22 -7.89 3.47 -15.03
C SER A 22 -6.93 2.30 -14.71
N ALA A 23 -5.70 2.58 -14.28
CA ALA A 23 -4.68 1.56 -14.03
C ALA A 23 -4.74 0.94 -12.61
N CYS A 24 -5.64 1.39 -11.73
CA CYS A 24 -5.79 0.85 -10.37
C CYS A 24 -6.76 -0.34 -10.24
N GLY A 25 -7.28 -0.91 -11.33
CA GLY A 25 -8.22 -2.03 -11.29
C GLY A 25 -7.63 -3.35 -11.79
N GLY A 26 -6.82 -4.04 -10.99
CA GLY A 26 -6.36 -5.38 -11.37
C GLY A 26 -5.29 -5.99 -10.47
N ALA A 27 -5.66 -6.42 -9.26
CA ALA A 27 -4.90 -7.46 -8.56
C ALA A 27 -5.53 -8.82 -8.90
N PRO A 28 -4.84 -9.73 -9.63
CA PRO A 28 -5.24 -11.13 -9.64
C PRO A 28 -4.98 -11.66 -8.24
N ALA A 29 -6.05 -12.08 -7.56
CA ALA A 29 -5.94 -12.82 -6.32
C ALA A 29 -5.00 -14.01 -6.54
N ALA A 30 -3.90 -14.03 -5.79
CA ALA A 30 -3.08 -15.21 -5.63
C ALA A 30 -4.00 -16.39 -5.29
N GLN A 31 -4.02 -17.41 -6.14
CA GLN A 31 -4.72 -18.67 -5.91
C GLN A 31 -4.13 -19.35 -4.67
N PRO A 32 -4.89 -19.56 -3.58
CA PRO A 32 -4.49 -20.51 -2.57
C PRO A 32 -4.71 -21.91 -3.16
N SER A 33 -3.62 -22.60 -3.48
CA SER A 33 -3.65 -24.05 -3.72
C SER A 33 -3.81 -24.76 -2.38
N ALA A 34 -5.05 -24.91 -1.95
CA ALA A 34 -5.44 -25.79 -0.87
C ALA A 34 -6.24 -26.97 -1.46
N ALA A 35 -5.76 -28.17 -1.21
CA ALA A 35 -6.36 -29.43 -1.63
C ALA A 35 -7.82 -29.56 -1.10
N PRO A 36 -8.75 -30.15 -1.87
CA PRO A 36 -10.15 -30.24 -1.48
C PRO A 36 -10.40 -31.55 -0.74
N LEU A 37 -11.14 -31.52 0.39
CA LEU A 37 -12.08 -32.60 0.76
C LEU A 37 -13.22 -32.07 1.68
N SER A 38 -14.44 -32.16 1.14
CA SER A 38 -15.77 -32.40 1.73
C SER A 38 -16.44 -31.47 2.77
N GLU A 39 -17.47 -30.78 2.26
CA GLU A 39 -18.89 -30.81 2.68
C GLU A 39 -19.39 -30.11 3.96
N THR A 40 -20.08 -28.98 3.71
CA THR A 40 -21.40 -28.48 4.20
C THR A 40 -21.87 -28.78 5.64
N PRO A 41 -22.34 -27.77 6.39
CA PRO A 41 -23.71 -27.31 6.18
C PRO A 41 -23.99 -25.80 6.32
N THR A 42 -24.96 -25.38 5.50
CA THR A 42 -25.93 -24.29 5.66
C THR A 42 -26.35 -24.00 7.11
N VAL A 43 -26.22 -22.75 7.56
CA VAL A 43 -27.32 -21.94 8.14
C VAL A 43 -27.08 -20.46 7.81
N ALA A 44 -28.08 -19.86 7.18
CA ALA A 44 -28.20 -18.44 6.98
C ALA A 44 -28.38 -17.71 8.32
N ALA A 45 -27.49 -16.77 8.62
CA ALA A 45 -27.76 -15.65 9.52
C ALA A 45 -26.79 -14.52 9.17
N GLU A 46 -27.22 -13.66 8.24
CA GLU A 46 -26.58 -12.39 7.94
C GLU A 46 -26.75 -11.47 9.15
N THR A 47 -25.85 -11.62 10.13
CA THR A 47 -25.73 -10.69 11.25
C THR A 47 -24.96 -9.48 10.73
N THR A 48 -25.70 -8.44 10.38
CA THR A 48 -25.14 -7.11 10.08
C THR A 48 -24.56 -6.54 11.37
N VAL A 49 -23.27 -6.82 11.62
CA VAL A 49 -22.54 -6.18 12.71
C VAL A 49 -22.38 -4.71 12.34
N PRO A 50 -22.85 -3.76 13.16
CA PRO A 50 -22.60 -2.35 12.90
C PRO A 50 -21.09 -2.12 13.03
N THR A 51 -20.45 -1.79 11.90
CA THR A 51 -19.09 -1.22 11.91
C THR A 51 -19.17 0.10 12.65
N ALA A 52 -18.81 0.08 13.92
CA ALA A 52 -18.50 1.30 14.66
C ALA A 52 -17.27 1.91 14.00
N ALA A 53 -17.46 2.98 13.24
CA ALA A 53 -16.36 3.77 12.71
C ALA A 53 -15.60 4.36 13.90
N ALA A 54 -14.47 3.75 14.24
CA ALA A 54 -13.56 4.31 15.22
C ALA A 54 -13.07 5.68 14.70
N PRO A 55 -12.96 6.70 15.57
CA PRO A 55 -12.41 7.98 15.16
C PRO A 55 -11.01 7.77 14.59
N ALA A 56 -10.75 8.29 13.39
CA ALA A 56 -9.43 8.31 12.81
C ALA A 56 -8.55 9.22 13.66
N THR A 57 -7.77 8.62 14.57
CA THR A 57 -6.70 9.34 15.26
C THR A 57 -5.53 9.46 14.29
N ASP A 58 -4.98 10.67 14.12
CA ASP A 58 -3.72 10.87 13.41
C ASP A 58 -2.60 10.25 14.25
N ALA A 59 -2.42 8.95 14.10
CA ALA A 59 -1.40 8.19 14.81
C ALA A 59 -0.02 8.64 14.33
N GLN A 60 0.76 9.19 15.26
CA GLN A 60 2.11 9.65 14.95
C GLN A 60 2.99 8.45 14.57
N PRO A 61 3.91 8.58 13.59
CA PRO A 61 4.72 7.46 13.14
C PRO A 61 5.53 6.83 14.27
N LEU A 62 5.55 5.50 14.31
CA LEU A 62 6.31 4.76 15.31
C LEU A 62 7.82 4.94 15.05
N LYS A 63 8.57 5.32 16.08
CA LYS A 63 10.03 5.46 15.96
C LYS A 63 10.67 4.08 15.95
N VAL A 64 11.42 3.77 14.90
CA VAL A 64 12.06 2.47 14.70
C VAL A 64 13.53 2.67 14.35
N VAL A 65 14.39 1.81 14.88
CA VAL A 65 15.82 1.77 14.56
C VAL A 65 16.14 0.42 13.94
N ALA A 66 16.64 0.42 12.70
CA ALA A 66 17.19 -0.75 12.03
C ALA A 66 18.70 -0.81 12.23
N THR A 67 19.23 -2.01 12.44
CA THR A 67 20.67 -2.22 12.63
C THR A 67 21.46 -1.99 11.35
N TYR A 68 20.99 -2.51 10.20
CA TYR A 68 21.66 -2.36 8.90
C TYR A 68 20.66 -2.16 7.75
N SER A 69 21.17 -1.71 6.60
CA SER A 69 20.36 -1.20 5.48
C SER A 69 19.38 -2.21 4.88
N ILE A 70 19.73 -3.49 4.76
CA ILE A 70 18.81 -4.49 4.18
C ILE A 70 17.55 -4.66 5.05
N LEU A 71 17.70 -4.63 6.38
CA LEU A 71 16.54 -4.67 7.27
C LEU A 71 15.72 -3.38 7.16
N ALA A 72 16.38 -2.23 7.00
CA ALA A 72 15.71 -0.97 6.77
C ALA A 72 14.84 -0.99 5.50
N ASP A 73 15.34 -1.57 4.42
CA ASP A 73 14.59 -1.75 3.16
C ASP A 73 13.36 -2.64 3.37
N PHE A 74 13.50 -3.76 4.08
CA PHE A 74 12.36 -4.61 4.43
C PHE A 74 11.32 -3.87 5.26
N ILE A 75 11.74 -3.16 6.31
CA ILE A 75 10.85 -2.38 7.17
C ILE A 75 10.13 -1.32 6.34
N GLN A 76 10.81 -0.62 5.45
CA GLN A 76 10.20 0.44 4.64
C GLN A 76 9.14 -0.11 3.69
N ASN A 77 9.35 -1.31 3.12
CA ASN A 77 8.38 -2.00 2.27
C ASN A 77 7.13 -2.46 3.05
N VAL A 78 7.28 -2.87 4.31
CA VAL A 78 6.16 -3.39 5.13
C VAL A 78 5.42 -2.26 5.85
N ALA A 79 6.16 -1.35 6.47
CA ALA A 79 5.61 -0.35 7.37
C ALA A 79 5.28 0.98 6.69
N GLY A 80 5.87 1.27 5.53
CA GLY A 80 5.57 2.46 4.75
C GLY A 80 5.69 3.76 5.56
N ASP A 81 4.65 4.58 5.51
CA ASP A 81 4.51 5.87 6.21
C ASP A 81 4.21 5.75 7.71
N LYS A 82 3.97 4.54 8.22
CA LYS A 82 3.59 4.30 9.63
C LYS A 82 4.76 4.39 10.59
N VAL A 83 5.99 4.46 10.09
CA VAL A 83 7.21 4.48 10.89
C VAL A 83 8.12 5.67 10.55
N ALA A 84 8.78 6.18 11.57
CA ALA A 84 9.95 7.05 11.43
C ALA A 84 11.20 6.20 11.63
N LEU A 85 11.80 5.75 10.52
CA LEU A 85 12.90 4.79 10.49
C LEU A 85 14.28 5.48 10.52
N THR A 86 15.15 5.02 11.40
CA THR A 86 16.59 5.36 11.43
C THR A 86 17.41 4.09 11.21
N THR A 87 18.50 4.15 10.45
CA THR A 87 19.39 3.01 10.21
C THR A 87 20.75 3.28 10.85
N LEU A 88 21.27 2.34 11.64
CA LEU A 88 22.58 2.48 12.32
C LEU A 88 23.75 2.28 11.36
N VAL A 89 23.77 1.15 10.65
CA VAL A 89 24.79 0.81 9.66
C VAL A 89 24.25 1.06 8.26
N GLY A 90 24.81 2.05 7.58
CA GLY A 90 24.41 2.42 6.22
C GLY A 90 24.79 1.39 5.15
N PRO A 91 24.37 1.62 3.89
CA PRO A 91 24.71 0.75 2.77
C PRO A 91 26.23 0.53 2.64
N GLY A 92 26.64 -0.73 2.49
CA GLY A 92 28.05 -1.12 2.37
C GLY A 92 28.85 -1.14 3.69
N GLY A 93 28.24 -0.79 4.82
CA GLY A 93 28.84 -0.96 6.14
C GLY A 93 28.85 -2.42 6.59
N ASP A 94 29.86 -2.79 7.38
CA ASP A 94 29.90 -4.09 8.05
C ASP A 94 28.98 -4.07 9.28
N ALA A 95 27.93 -4.89 9.26
CA ALA A 95 26.95 -4.96 10.35
C ALA A 95 27.47 -5.74 11.58
N HIS A 96 28.68 -6.30 11.51
CA HIS A 96 29.26 -7.13 12.56
C HIS A 96 30.37 -6.44 13.38
N THR A 97 30.79 -5.20 13.04
CA THR A 97 31.90 -4.49 13.69
C THR A 97 31.55 -3.11 14.21
#